data_AF-A0A962VD80-F1
#
_entry.id   AF-A0A962VD80-F1
#
_cell.length_a   1.000
_cell.length_b   1.000
_cell.length_c   1.000
_cell.angle_alpha   90.00
_cell.angle_beta   90.00
_cell.angle_gamma   90.00
#
_symmetry.space_group_name_H-M   'P 1'
#
loop_
_entity.id
_entity.type
_entity.pdbx_description
1 polymer ?
#
loop_
_entity_poly.entity_id
_entity_poly.type
_entity_poly.pdbx_seq_one_letter_code
_entity_poly.pdbx_strand_id
1 'polypeptide(L)' 'MAVVYNIPLSRLAEYRQHDLIVRTEQPQALLDNIDLGQLQQLAYVQLLSLPANTDCLIHWTPGLAVELVLEQPGTNFPQ' A
#
# COMPACT_ATOMS: atom_id res chain seq x y z
N MET A 1 10.42 19.32 9.37
CA MET A 1 10.44 17.95 8.82
C MET A 1 9.11 17.32 9.18
N ALA A 2 8.33 16.88 8.20
CA ALA A 2 7.11 16.10 8.47
C ALA A 2 7.52 14.64 8.74
N VAL A 3 6.86 13.99 9.70
CA VAL A 3 7.07 12.57 10.02
C VAL A 3 6.11 11.75 9.18
N VAL A 4 6.63 10.84 8.37
CA VAL A 4 5.83 9.86 7.61
C VAL A 4 5.78 8.56 8.39
N TYR A 5 4.57 8.04 8.62
CA TYR A 5 4.35 6.82 9.38
C TYR A 5 4.21 5.62 8.44
N ASN A 6 5.03 4.59 8.65
CA ASN A 6 4.85 3.29 8.01
C ASN A 6 4.02 2.37 8.92
N ILE A 7 2.77 2.11 8.52
CA ILE A 7 1.78 1.42 9.36
C ILE A 7 1.10 0.27 8.64
N PRO A 8 0.71 -0.81 9.34
CA PRO A 8 -0.16 -1.83 8.78
C PRO A 8 -1.54 -1.25 8.47
N LEU A 9 -2.22 -1.81 7.46
CA LEU A 9 -3.59 -1.41 7.08
C LEU A 9 -4.56 -1.35 8.28
N SER A 10 -4.42 -2.25 9.26
CA SER A 10 -5.26 -2.29 10.46
C SER A 10 -5.21 -1.05 11.34
N ARG A 11 -4.14 -0.24 11.25
CA ARG A 11 -3.98 1.01 12.01
C ARG A 11 -4.35 2.26 11.22
N LEU A 12 -4.82 2.11 9.99
CA LEU A 12 -5.08 3.22 9.09
C LEU A 12 -6.03 4.26 9.68
N ALA A 13 -7.09 3.80 10.38
CA ALA A 13 -8.05 4.68 11.02
C ALA A 13 -7.41 5.59 12.11
N GLU A 14 -6.43 5.06 12.85
CA GLU A 14 -5.75 5.78 13.94
C GLU A 14 -4.82 6.88 13.42
N TYR A 15 -4.29 6.72 12.20
CA TYR A 15 -3.25 7.60 11.65
C TYR A 15 -3.73 8.45 10.46
N ARG A 16 -5.04 8.53 10.15
CA ARG A 16 -5.58 9.27 8.98
C ARG A 16 -5.19 10.74 8.86
N GLN A 17 -4.67 11.35 9.92
CA GLN A 17 -4.26 12.76 9.97
C GLN A 17 -2.74 12.96 9.83
N HIS A 18 -2.00 11.90 9.50
CA HIS A 18 -0.56 11.94 9.24
C HIS A 18 -0.24 11.53 7.82
N ASP A 19 0.98 11.86 7.36
CA ASP A 19 1.52 11.32 6.11
C ASP A 19 1.81 9.82 6.28
N LEU A 20 1.28 8.99 5.38
CA LEU A 20 1.26 7.53 5.56
C LEU A 20 1.96 6.77 4.44
N ILE A 21 2.63 5.71 4.86
CA ILE A 21 2.94 4.54 4.05
C ILE A 21 2.10 3.40 4.62
N VAL A 22 1.21 2.86 3.80
CA VAL A 22 0.34 1.74 4.24
C VAL A 22 0.94 0.44 3.74
N ARG A 23 1.32 -0.45 4.66
CA ARG A 23 1.79 -1.80 4.32
C ARG A 23 0.67 -2.82 4.39
N THR A 24 0.59 -3.68 3.37
CA THR A 24 -0.44 -4.73 3.28
C THR A 24 0.03 -5.90 2.41
N GLU A 25 -0.41 -7.11 2.77
CA GLU A 25 -0.37 -8.30 1.90
C GLU A 25 -1.65 -8.45 1.08
N GLN A 26 -2.69 -7.70 1.45
CA GLN A 26 -4.05 -7.80 0.93
C GLN A 26 -4.43 -6.47 0.26
N PRO A 27 -4.08 -6.25 -1.02
CA PRO A 27 -4.40 -5.02 -1.73
C PRO A 27 -5.90 -4.78 -1.87
N GLN A 28 -6.71 -5.84 -1.98
CA GLN A 28 -8.18 -5.71 -2.01
C GLN A 28 -8.71 -5.08 -0.71
N ALA A 29 -8.17 -5.48 0.44
CA ALA A 29 -8.61 -4.93 1.72
C ALA A 29 -8.37 -3.41 1.82
N LEU A 30 -7.38 -2.86 1.10
CA LEU A 30 -7.17 -1.41 1.07
C LEU A 30 -8.34 -0.68 0.39
N LEU A 31 -8.85 -1.22 -0.73
CA LEU A 31 -10.03 -0.68 -1.43
C LEU A 31 -11.30 -0.80 -0.60
N ASP A 32 -11.44 -1.92 0.14
CA ASP A 32 -12.62 -2.15 0.97
C ASP A 32 -12.66 -1.20 2.18
N ASN A 33 -11.50 -0.78 2.69
CA ASN A 33 -11.39 0.07 3.87
C ASN A 33 -11.40 1.57 3.53
N ILE A 34 -11.08 1.95 2.30
CA ILE A 34 -10.82 3.34 1.94
C ILE A 34 -11.16 3.67 0.49
N ASP A 35 -11.79 4.83 0.32
CA ASP A 35 -11.73 5.55 -0.94
C ASP A 35 -10.36 6.24 -1.05
N LEU A 36 -9.48 5.69 -1.89
CA LEU A 36 -8.12 6.18 -2.09
C LEU A 36 -8.09 7.65 -2.56
N GLY A 37 -9.17 8.16 -3.16
CA GLY A 37 -9.32 9.57 -3.52
C GLY A 37 -9.46 10.51 -2.32
N GLN A 38 -9.83 10.00 -1.14
CA GLN A 38 -9.91 10.78 0.10
C GLN A 38 -8.62 10.76 0.93
N LEU A 39 -7.67 9.89 0.58
CA LEU A 39 -6.41 9.74 1.29
C LEU A 39 -5.37 10.74 0.75
N GLN A 40 -5.63 12.03 0.95
CA GLN A 40 -4.71 13.11 0.52
C GLN A 40 -3.31 13.01 1.15
N GLN A 41 -3.17 12.22 2.22
CA GLN A 41 -1.95 12.04 3.00
C GLN A 41 -1.30 10.66 2.76
N LEU A 42 -1.81 9.86 1.83
CA LEU A 42 -1.16 8.61 1.44
C LEU A 42 0.01 8.92 0.51
N ALA A 43 1.24 8.75 1.01
CA ALA A 43 2.43 8.91 0.20
C ALA A 43 2.57 7.76 -0.80
N TYR A 44 2.48 6.51 -0.33
CA TYR A 44 2.49 5.30 -1.15
C TYR A 44 1.98 4.07 -0.40
N VAL A 45 1.69 3.00 -1.14
CA VAL A 45 1.33 1.69 -0.59
C VAL A 45 2.50 0.73 -0.74
N GLN A 46 2.82 0.00 0.32
CA GLN A 46 3.86 -1.02 0.32
C GLN A 46 3.21 -2.41 0.35
N LEU A 47 3.29 -3.12 -0.78
CA LEU A 47 2.83 -4.48 -0.92
C LEU A 47 3.92 -5.44 -0.44
N LEU A 48 3.61 -6.26 0.55
CA LEU A 48 4.56 -7.22 1.11
C LEU A 48 4.63 -8.53 0.32
N SER A 49 3.67 -8.74 -0.58
CA SER A 49 3.61 -9.90 -1.46
C SER A 49 2.95 -9.53 -2.79
N LEU A 50 3.31 -10.24 -3.86
CA LEU A 50 2.59 -10.11 -5.11
C LEU A 50 1.17 -10.66 -4.92
N PRO A 51 0.10 -9.89 -5.19
CA PRO A 51 -1.24 -10.45 -5.11
C PRO A 51 -1.43 -11.51 -6.19
N ALA A 52 -2.12 -12.60 -5.84
CA ALA A 52 -2.50 -13.63 -6.81
C ALA A 52 -3.41 -13.07 -7.93
N ASN A 53 -4.13 -11.98 -7.65
CA ASN A 53 -4.93 -11.23 -8.61
C ASN A 53 -4.54 -9.75 -8.58
N THR A 54 -3.92 -9.28 -9.67
CA THR A 54 -3.52 -7.87 -9.84
C THR A 54 -4.65 -6.96 -10.31
N ASP A 55 -5.81 -7.49 -10.70
CA ASP A 55 -6.93 -6.70 -11.21
C ASP A 55 -7.43 -5.67 -10.18
N CYS A 56 -7.30 -5.99 -8.88
CA CYS A 56 -7.63 -5.04 -7.82
C CYS A 56 -6.84 -3.72 -7.94
N LEU A 57 -5.60 -3.76 -8.45
CA LEU A 57 -4.77 -2.56 -8.61
C LEU A 57 -5.30 -1.62 -9.70
N ILE A 58 -6.12 -2.11 -10.64
CA ILE A 58 -6.76 -1.29 -11.69
C ILE A 58 -7.70 -0.25 -11.08
N HIS A 59 -8.26 -0.55 -9.90
CA HIS A 59 -9.18 0.32 -9.19
C HIS A 59 -8.49 1.35 -8.29
N TRP A 60 -7.15 1.34 -8.24
CA TRP A 60 -6.40 2.29 -7.42
C TRP A 60 -6.36 3.66 -8.07
N THR A 61 -6.28 4.70 -7.24
CA THR A 61 -6.21 6.08 -7.73
C THR A 61 -5.01 6.25 -8.68
N PRO A 62 -5.22 6.76 -9.90
CA PRO A 62 -4.12 7.02 -10.83
C PRO A 62 -3.04 7.89 -10.20
N GLY A 63 -1.78 7.49 -10.36
CA GLY A 63 -0.63 8.20 -9.77
C GLY A 63 -0.29 7.80 -8.33
N LEU A 64 -1.07 6.90 -7.71
CA LEU A 64 -0.70 6.31 -6.42
C LEU A 64 0.55 5.45 -6.59
N ALA A 65 1.62 5.83 -5.88
CA ALA A 65 2.84 5.06 -5.86
C ALA A 65 2.65 3.73 -5.13
N VAL A 66 3.18 2.66 -5.72
CA VAL A 66 3.16 1.30 -5.17
C VAL A 66 4.58 0.78 -5.09
N GLU A 67 5.00 0.36 -3.90
CA GLU A 67 6.26 -0.32 -3.66
C GLU A 67 5.97 -1.80 -3.43
N LEU A 68 6.62 -2.69 -4.18
CA LEU A 68 6.57 -4.13 -3.92
C LEU A 68 7.82 -4.54 -3.15
N VAL A 69 7.63 -5.08 -1.95
CA VAL A 69 8.71 -5.62 -1.13
C VAL A 69 8.96 -7.06 -1.54
N LEU A 70 10.20 -7.34 -1.89
CA LEU A 70 10.66 -8.68 -2.25
C LEU A 70 11.43 -9.22 -1.06
N GLU A 71 10.81 -10.07 -0.25
CA GLU A 71 11.50 -10.70 0.88
C GLU A 71 12.62 -11.64 0.41
N GLN A 72 12.49 -12.21 -0.79
CA GLN A 72 13.47 -13.11 -1.38
C GLN A 72 13.78 -12.74 -2.84
N PRO A 73 14.58 -11.70 -3.09
CA PRO A 73 14.89 -11.23 -4.43
C PRO A 73 15.38 -12.34 -5.36
N GLY A 74 16.20 -13.28 -4.85
CA GLY A 74 16.74 -14.40 -5.64
C GLY A 74 15.70 -15.42 -6.10
N THR A 75 14.55 -15.53 -5.41
CA THR A 75 13.43 -16.38 -5.81
C THR A 75 12.53 -15.65 -6.82
N ASN A 76 12.36 -14.33 -6.64
CA ASN A 76 11.47 -13.52 -7.47
C ASN A 76 12.12 -13.03 -8.78
N PHE A 77 13.45 -12.94 -8.84
CA PHE A 77 14.24 -12.57 -10.02
C PHE A 77 15.38 -13.58 -10.20
N PRO A 78 15.08 -14.81 -10.69
CA PRO A 78 16.13 -15.76 -11.03
C PRO A 78 17.03 -15.18 -12.13
N GLN A 79 18.35 -15.30 -11.95
CA GLN A 79 19.36 -14.87 -12.93
C GLN A 79 19.41 -15.78 -14.16
#